data_AF-A0A7Y4X874-F1
#
_entry.id   AF-A0A7Y4X874-F1
#
_cell.length_a   1.000
_cell.length_b   1.000
_cell.length_c   1.000
_cell.angle_alpha   90.00
_cell.angle_beta   90.00
_cell.angle_gamma   90.00
#
_symmetry.space_group_name_H-M   'P 1'
#
loop_
_entity.id
_entity.type
_entity.pdbx_description
1 polymer ?
#
loop_
_entity_poly.entity_id
_entity_poly.type
_entity_poly.pdbx_seq_one_letter_code
_entity_poly.pdbx_strand_id
1 'polypeptide(L)' 'MEAQIKVGRIFGIQIEVHYSWLFIAALISFSLAGHFGTAHPAWG' A
#
# COMPACT_ATOMS: atom_id res chain seq x y z
N MET A 1 -12.40 15.62 10.16
CA MET A 1 -12.43 14.38 9.35
C MET A 1 -11.06 13.76 9.47
N GLU A 2 -10.87 12.79 10.37
CA GLU A 2 -9.54 12.23 10.63
C GLU A 2 -9.21 11.19 9.55
N ALA A 3 -8.39 11.57 8.58
CA ALA A 3 -7.97 10.74 7.45
C ALA A 3 -6.82 9.77 7.83
N GLN A 4 -6.83 9.27 9.06
CA GLN A 4 -5.74 8.49 9.66
C GLN A 4 -6.31 7.18 10.19
N ILE A 5 -5.78 6.06 9.70
CA ILE A 5 -6.16 4.72 10.16
C ILE A 5 -5.12 4.26 11.16
N LYS A 6 -5.55 3.96 12.39
CA LYS A 6 -4.68 3.39 13.42
C LYS A 6 -4.39 1.94 13.08
N VAL A 7 -3.15 1.63 12.71
CA VAL A 7 -2.74 0.27 12.31
C VAL A 7 -2.37 -0.56 13.53
N GLY A 8 -1.81 0.07 14.57
CA GLY A 8 -1.45 -0.63 15.79
C GLY A 8 -0.55 0.19 16.69
N ARG A 9 0.05 -0.47 17.68
CA ARG A 9 1.01 0.15 18.60
C ARG A 9 2.25 -0.75 18.70
N ILE A 10 3.41 -0.23 18.31
CA ILE A 10 4.68 -0.96 18.34
C ILE A 10 5.61 -0.27 19.34
N PHE A 11 6.16 -1.01 20.32
CA PHE A 11 7.02 -0.47 21.40
C PHE A 11 6.45 0.77 22.14
N GLY A 12 5.12 0.88 22.23
CA GLY A 12 4.45 2.02 22.85
C GLY A 12 4.18 3.21 21.91
N ILE A 13 4.64 3.17 20.65
CA ILE A 13 4.40 4.18 19.61
C ILE A 13 3.15 3.81 18.81
N GLN A 14 2.18 4.73 18.73
CA GLN A 14 0.97 4.54 17.91
C GLN A 14 1.34 4.71 16.44
N ILE A 15 1.11 3.66 15.65
CA ILE A 15 1.32 3.71 14.20
C ILE A 15 0.00 4.06 13.54
N GLU A 16 0.01 5.17 12.83
CA GLU A 16 -1.12 5.70 12.08
C GLU A 16 -0.72 5.79 10.62
N VAL A 17 -1.53 5.19 9.76
CA VAL A 17 -1.34 5.23 8.31
C VAL A 17 -2.34 6.22 7.73
N HIS A 18 -1.80 7.21 7.03
CA HIS A 18 -2.61 8.19 6.33
C HIS A 18 -3.26 7.55 5.10
N TYR A 19 -4.47 7.95 4.74
CA TYR A 19 -5.14 7.44 3.53
C TYR A 19 -4.31 7.61 2.25
N SER A 20 -3.47 8.64 2.18
CA SER A 20 -2.53 8.86 1.08
C SER A 20 -1.53 7.71 0.92
N TRP A 21 -1.06 7.12 2.02
CA TRP A 21 -0.15 5.98 1.96
C TRP A 21 -0.81 4.74 1.38
N LEU A 22 -2.08 4.48 1.74
CA LEU A 22 -2.84 3.37 1.15
C LEU A 22 -3.07 3.58 -0.35
N PHE A 23 -3.40 4.81 -0.75
CA PHE A 23 -3.56 5.15 -2.15
C PHE A 23 -2.27 4.98 -2.95
N ILE A 24 -1.14 5.46 -2.42
CA ILE A 24 0.18 5.28 -3.05
C ILE A 24 0.54 3.80 -3.13
N ALA A 25 0.35 3.02 -2.05
CA ALA A 25 0.63 1.58 -2.05
C ALA A 25 -0.20 0.83 -3.10
N ALA A 26 -1.49 1.19 -3.24
CA ALA A 26 -2.35 0.63 -4.29
C ALA A 26 -1.84 1.00 -5.68
N LEU A 27 -1.50 2.27 -5.93
CA LEU A 27 -0.96 2.71 -7.22
C LEU A 27 0.35 2.00 -7.58
N ILE A 28 1.27 1.87 -6.62
CA ILE A 28 2.52 1.13 -6.81
C ILE A 28 2.20 -0.33 -7.13
N SER A 29 1.28 -0.95 -6.38
CA SER A 29 0.92 -2.36 -6.59
C SER A 29 0.31 -2.59 -7.98
N PHE A 30 -0.58 -1.72 -8.44
CA PHE A 30 -1.17 -1.82 -9.78
C PHE A 30 -0.14 -1.55 -10.88
N SER A 31 0.74 -0.56 -10.69
CA SER A 31 1.83 -0.28 -11.62
C SER A 31 2.76 -1.49 -11.74
N LEU A 32 3.10 -2.11 -10.61
CA LEU A 32 3.94 -3.28 -10.55
C LEU A 32 3.24 -4.50 -11.17
N ALA A 33 1.96 -4.71 -10.86
CA ALA A 33 1.17 -5.80 -11.45
C ALA A 33 1.11 -5.69 -12.97
N GLY A 34 0.91 -4.49 -13.52
CA GLY A 34 0.96 -4.26 -14.98
C GLY A 34 2.33 -4.55 -15.58
N HIS A 35 3.40 -4.06 -14.94
CA HIS A 35 4.78 -4.29 -15.40
C HIS A 35 5.18 -5.77 -15.32
N PHE A 36 4.78 -6.47 -14.26
CA PHE A 36 5.07 -7.89 -14.09
C PHE A 36 4.19 -8.76 -14.99
N GLY A 37 2.96 -8.36 -15.28
CA GLY A 37 2.12 -9.04 -16.27
C GLY A 37 2.72 -9.01 -17.68
N THR A 38 3.41 -7.92 -18.05
CA THR A 38 4.11 -7.82 -19.35
C THR A 38 5.50 -8.45 -19.33
N ALA A 39 6.26 -8.31 -18.25
CA ALA A 39 7.62 -8.86 -18.13
C ALA A 39 7.63 -10.37 -17.85
N HIS A 40 6.60 -10.88 -17.17
CA HIS A 40 6.41 -12.29 -16.81
C HIS A 40 5.02 -12.76 -17.23
N PRO A 41 4.73 -12.88 -18.54
CA PRO A 41 3.40 -13.26 -19.05
C PRO A 41 2.95 -14.67 -18.62
N ALA A 42 3.82 -15.49 -18.05
CA ALA A 42 3.50 -16.81 -17.50
C ALA A 42 3.00 -16.78 -16.04
N TRP A 43 2.99 -15.61 -15.37
CA TRP A 43 2.54 -15.46 -13.98
C TRP A 43 1.07 -15.06 -13.84
N GLY A 44 0.36 -14.85 -14.97
CA GLY A 44 -1.06 -14.49 -15.03
C GLY A 44 -1.99 -15.69 -14.88
#